data_AF-A0A3D4DRK5-F1
#
_entry.id   AF-A0A3D4DRK5-F1
#
_cell.length_a   1.000
_cell.length_b   1.000
_cell.length_c   1.000
_cell.angle_alpha   90.00
_cell.angle_beta   90.00
_cell.angle_gamma   90.00
#
_symmetry.space_group_name_H-M   'P 1'
#
loop_
_entity.id
_entity.type
_entity.pdbx_description
1 polymer ?
#
loop_
_entity_poly.entity_id
_entity_poly.type
_entity_poly.pdbx_seq_one_letter_code
_entity_poly.pdbx_strand_id
1 'polypeptide(L)'
;MTLMLSCQEVTERASDLIDGNLSTWDALQMRLHLAMCKGCDAFIGQLRMTRDVTRSVGEAECRHDPDDVRIDAILSQLHEAKRTDS
;
A
#
# COMPACT_ATOMS: atom_id res chain seq x y z
N MET A 1 -27.71 10.99 0.56
CA MET A 1 -26.92 11.84 1.48
C MET A 1 -27.18 11.35 2.89
N THR A 2 -26.47 10.30 3.30
CA THR A 2 -26.63 9.68 4.62
C THR A 2 -25.74 10.43 5.60
N LEU A 3 -26.36 11.11 6.57
CA LEU A 3 -25.71 12.13 7.41
C LEU A 3 -24.80 11.55 8.51
N MET A 4 -24.64 10.23 8.61
CA MET A 4 -23.80 9.58 9.60
C MET A 4 -23.02 8.46 8.94
N LEU A 5 -21.68 8.57 8.94
CA LEU A 5 -20.82 7.45 8.57
C LEU A 5 -21.03 6.33 9.58
N SER A 6 -21.45 5.17 9.11
CA SER A 6 -21.46 3.95 9.90
C SER A 6 -20.05 3.35 10.01
N CYS A 7 -19.80 2.53 11.03
CA CYS A 7 -18.52 1.83 11.18
C CYS A 7 -18.18 0.95 9.96
N GLN A 8 -19.20 0.42 9.28
CA GLN A 8 -19.03 -0.35 8.04
C GLN A 8 -18.49 0.53 6.92
N GLU A 9 -19.12 1.69 6.69
CA GLU A 9 -18.68 2.65 5.68
C GLU A 9 -17.28 3.19 5.93
N VAL A 10 -16.89 3.34 7.21
CA VAL A 10 -15.52 3.70 7.59
C VAL A 10 -14.54 2.61 7.17
N THR A 11 -14.90 1.34 7.37
CA THR A 11 -14.08 0.19 7.01
C THR A 11 -13.93 0.05 5.49
N GLU A 12 -15.02 0.23 4.74
CA GLU A 12 -15.02 0.17 3.28
C GLU A 12 -14.13 1.26 2.66
N ARG A 13 -14.11 2.45 3.27
CA ARG A 13 -13.31 3.60 2.82
C ARG A 13 -11.97 3.74 3.55
N ALA A 14 -11.62 2.78 4.42
CA ALA A 14 -10.41 2.85 5.24
C ALA A 14 -9.14 2.78 4.40
N SER A 15 -9.16 1.96 3.34
CA SER A 15 -8.05 1.86 2.39
C SER A 15 -7.83 3.19 1.68
N ASP A 16 -8.89 3.80 1.11
CA ASP A 16 -8.81 5.10 0.45
C ASP A 16 -8.32 6.22 1.40
N LEU A 17 -8.73 6.17 2.69
CA LEU A 17 -8.23 7.09 3.71
C LEU A 17 -6.72 6.97 3.91
N ILE A 18 -6.22 5.74 3.93
CA ILE A 18 -4.82 5.42 4.20
C ILE A 18 -3.96 5.71 2.96
N ASP A 19 -4.49 5.48 1.77
CA ASP A 19 -3.83 5.77 0.50
C ASP A 19 -3.94 7.25 0.09
N GLY A 20 -4.78 8.03 0.79
CA GLY A 20 -4.94 9.47 0.56
C GLY A 20 -5.82 9.81 -0.64
N ASN A 21 -6.65 8.85 -1.10
CA ASN A 21 -7.50 8.99 -2.28
C ASN A 21 -8.91 9.52 -1.97
N LEU A 22 -9.18 9.94 -0.73
CA LEU A 22 -10.46 10.52 -0.33
C LEU A 22 -10.61 11.98 -0.77
N SER A 23 -11.84 12.36 -1.13
CA SER A 23 -12.22 13.76 -1.27
C SER A 23 -12.06 14.50 0.07
N THR A 24 -11.77 15.80 0.02
CA THR A 24 -11.53 16.63 1.21
C THR A 24 -12.71 16.63 2.18
N TRP A 25 -13.94 16.52 1.66
CA TRP A 25 -15.16 16.41 2.46
C TRP A 25 -15.29 15.05 3.16
N ASP A 26 -15.02 13.96 2.45
CA ASP A 26 -15.10 12.60 2.99
C ASP A 26 -14.03 12.39 4.07
N ALA A 27 -12.84 12.93 3.87
CA ALA A 27 -11.78 12.93 4.87
C ALA A 27 -12.20 13.64 6.17
N LEU A 28 -12.96 14.74 6.08
CA LEU A 28 -13.49 15.44 7.26
C LEU A 28 -14.53 14.59 8.01
N GLN A 29 -15.47 13.99 7.27
CA GLN A 29 -16.51 13.14 7.88
C GLN A 29 -15.91 11.89 8.54
N MET A 30 -14.87 11.31 7.93
CA MET A 30 -14.09 10.21 8.50
C MET A 30 -13.42 10.63 9.81
N ARG A 31 -12.71 11.76 9.82
CA ARG A 31 -12.03 12.28 11.02
C ARG A 31 -13.01 12.53 12.18
N LEU A 32 -14.20 13.06 11.88
CA LEU A 32 -15.24 13.26 12.88
C LEU A 32 -15.70 11.92 13.47
N HIS A 33 -15.90 10.89 12.64
CA HIS A 33 -16.28 9.57 13.11
C HIS A 33 -15.19 8.92 13.98
N LEU A 34 -13.92 8.98 13.56
CA LEU A 34 -12.80 8.43 14.35
C LEU A 34 -12.69 9.12 15.71
N ALA A 35 -12.95 10.43 15.79
CA ALA A 35 -12.94 11.15 17.07
C ALA A 35 -14.06 10.69 18.04
N MET A 36 -15.17 10.17 17.51
CA MET A 36 -16.30 9.70 18.32
C MET A 36 -16.28 8.19 18.58
N CYS A 37 -15.73 7.40 17.65
CA CYS A 37 -15.71 5.94 17.72
C CYS A 37 -14.29 5.41 17.92
N LYS A 38 -13.96 5.08 19.18
CA LYS A 38 -12.66 4.50 19.56
C LYS A 38 -12.35 3.17 18.86
N GLY A 39 -13.37 2.39 18.51
CA GLY A 39 -13.19 1.12 17.79
C GLY A 39 -12.65 1.34 16.38
N CYS A 40 -13.24 2.30 15.65
CA CYS A 40 -12.76 2.68 14.32
C CYS A 40 -11.38 3.35 14.39
N ASP A 41 -11.12 4.17 15.41
CA ASP A 41 -9.79 4.77 15.60
C ASP A 41 -8.69 3.71 15.80
N ALA A 42 -8.93 2.74 16.69
CA ALA A 42 -8.01 1.62 16.92
C ALA A 42 -7.81 0.76 15.66
N PHE A 43 -8.89 0.47 14.93
CA PHE A 43 -8.85 -0.28 13.67
C PHE A 43 -7.97 0.43 12.62
N ILE A 44 -8.18 1.72 12.40
CA ILE A 44 -7.38 2.51 11.46
C ILE A 44 -5.91 2.58 11.91
N GLY A 45 -5.66 2.68 13.21
CA GLY A 45 -4.31 2.60 13.77
C GLY A 45 -3.60 1.29 13.41
N GLN A 46 -4.27 0.15 13.60
CA GLN A 46 -3.73 -1.17 13.22
C GLN A 46 -3.47 -1.25 11.71
N LEU A 47 -4.40 -0.77 10.89
CA LEU A 47 -4.26 -0.84 9.44
C LEU A 47 -3.09 0.02 8.92
N ARG A 48 -2.86 1.19 9.54
CA ARG A 48 -1.67 2.03 9.25
C ARG A 48 -0.37 1.33 9.62
N MET A 49 -0.32 0.68 10.78
CA MET A 49 0.86 -0.11 11.18
C MET A 49 1.15 -1.22 10.18
N THR A 50 0.12 -1.97 9.75
CA THR A 50 0.26 -3.00 8.72
C THR A 50 0.79 -2.42 7.41
N ARG A 51 0.26 -1.26 6.96
CA ARG A 51 0.78 -0.59 5.76
C ARG A 51 2.24 -0.20 5.91
N ASP A 52 2.60 0.42 7.03
CA ASP A 52 3.96 0.93 7.24
C ASP A 52 4.97 -0.22 7.35
N VAL A 53 4.60 -1.35 7.99
CA VAL A 53 5.41 -2.57 7.99
C VAL A 53 5.57 -3.11 6.57
N THR A 54 4.48 -3.29 5.82
CA THR A 54 4.55 -3.78 4.43
C THR A 54 5.37 -2.86 3.54
N ARG A 55 5.27 -1.54 3.72
CA ARG A 55 6.10 -0.56 3.02
C ARG A 55 7.57 -0.69 3.40
N SER A 56 7.89 -0.81 4.69
CA SER A 56 9.27 -0.95 5.15
C SER A 56 9.94 -2.24 4.65
N VAL A 57 9.17 -3.33 4.55
CA VAL A 57 9.63 -4.58 3.95
C VAL A 57 9.80 -4.39 2.44
N GLY A 58 8.82 -3.82 1.75
CA GLY A 58 8.93 -3.53 0.33
C GLY A 58 10.10 -2.60 -0.03
N GLU A 59 10.41 -1.61 0.81
CA GLU A 59 11.56 -0.72 0.63
C GLU A 59 12.90 -1.43 0.93
N ALA A 60 12.90 -2.43 1.80
CA ALA A 60 14.07 -3.30 2.01
C ALA A 60 14.32 -4.19 0.77
N GLU A 61 13.27 -4.72 0.15
CA GLU A 61 13.33 -5.54 -1.06
C GLU A 61 13.60 -4.69 -2.34
N CYS A 62 13.20 -3.41 -2.36
CA CYS A 62 13.48 -2.47 -3.47
C CYS A 62 14.82 -1.74 -3.34
N ARG A 63 15.63 -2.03 -2.30
CA ARG A 63 17.05 -1.74 -2.36
C ARG A 63 17.67 -2.75 -3.31
N HIS A 64 17.51 -2.47 -4.61
CA HIS A 64 18.11 -3.14 -5.76
C HIS A 64 19.23 -4.08 -5.32
N ASP A 65 18.85 -5.35 -5.13
CA ASP A 65 19.79 -6.35 -4.71
C ASP A 65 20.81 -6.49 -5.84
N PRO A 66 22.13 -6.49 -5.56
CA PRO A 66 23.14 -6.66 -6.60
C PRO A 66 22.93 -7.93 -7.43
N ASP A 67 22.15 -8.91 -6.96
CA ASP A 67 21.76 -10.07 -7.73
C ASP A 67 20.75 -9.78 -8.86
N ASP A 68 19.92 -8.73 -8.82
CA ASP A 68 19.01 -8.38 -9.94
C ASP A 68 19.80 -7.97 -11.20
N VAL A 69 20.83 -7.13 -11.05
CA VAL A 69 21.75 -6.77 -12.16
C VAL A 69 22.44 -8.00 -12.70
N ARG A 70 22.81 -8.93 -11.81
CA ARG A 70 23.52 -10.15 -12.17
C ARG A 70 22.61 -11.09 -12.95
N ILE A 71 21.34 -11.21 -12.57
CA ILE A 71 20.33 -12.00 -13.29
C ILE A 71 20.14 -11.43 -14.70
N ASP A 72 19.95 -10.12 -14.84
CA ASP A 72 19.80 -9.46 -16.16
C ASP A 72 21.03 -9.63 -17.06
N ALA A 73 22.24 -9.54 -16.47
CA ALA A 73 23.49 -9.78 -17.18
C ALA A 73 23.64 -11.25 -17.64
N ILE A 74 23.19 -12.22 -16.84
CA ILE A 74 23.20 -13.64 -17.20
C ILE A 74 22.19 -13.91 -18.31
N LEU A 75 20.98 -13.35 -18.22
CA LEU A 75 19.93 -13.50 -19.25
C LEU A 75 20.37 -12.92 -20.59
N SER A 76 21.07 -11.79 -20.59
CA SER A 76 21.60 -11.16 -21.80
C SER A 76 22.67 -12.03 -22.47
N GLN A 77 23.59 -12.61 -21.70
CA GLN A 77 24.62 -13.55 -22.21
C GLN A 77 23.99 -14.82 -22.81
N LEU A 78 22.94 -15.35 -22.19
CA LEU A 78 22.22 -16.52 -22.71
C LEU A 78 21.49 -16.21 -24.03
N HIS A 79 20.90 -15.02 -24.17
CA HIS A 79 20.29 -14.58 -25.42
C HIS A 79 21.31 -14.36 -26.55
N GLU A 80 22.54 -13.98 -26.24
CA GLU A 80 23.65 -13.89 -27.20
C GLU A 80 24.13 -15.26 -27.64
N ALA A 81 24.40 -16.16 -26.68
CA ALA A 81 24.83 -17.53 -26.97
C ALA A 81 23.81 -18.30 -27.81
N LYS A 82 22.51 -18.09 -27.58
CA LYS A 82 21.43 -18.72 -28.36
C LYS A 82 21.31 -18.16 -29.79
N ARG A 83 21.78 -16.93 -30.05
CA ARG A 83 21.80 -16.33 -31.40
C ARG A 83 22.97 -16.81 -32.25
N THR A 84 24.06 -17.24 -31.62
CA THR A 84 25.26 -17.76 -32.31
C THR A 84 25.18 -19.26 -32.66
N ASP A 85 24.16 -19.97 -32.16
CA ASP A 85 23.90 -21.40 -32.42
C ASP A 85 22.90 -21.63 -33.59
N SER A 86 22.60 -20.59 -34.38
CA SER A 86 21.71 -20.67 -35.55
C SER A 86 22.37 -20.20 -36.85
#